data_AF-A0A1V4YQC3-F1
#
_entry.id   AF-A0A1V4YQC3-F1
#
_cell.length_a   1.000
_cell.length_b   1.000
_cell.length_c   1.000
_cell.angle_alpha   90.00
_cell.angle_beta   90.00
_cell.angle_gamma   90.00
#
_symmetry.space_group_name_H-M   'P 1'
#
loop_
_entity.id
_entity.type
_entity.pdbx_description
1 polymer ?
#
loop_
_entity_poly.entity_id
_entity_poly.type
_entity_poly.pdbx_seq_one_letter_code
_entity_poly.pdbx_strand_id
1 'polypeptide(L)'
;MGYLICENCGGYYELQPGEYPEDFEKCQCGGKLQYKENLEFETALPSIESLKKEPDDSKIIHKSYPEKSSSMKLSHFPSSYKTLIIGFAAVMVLLFKLHVFNYLIFYLMRYTSHSFPTSTYIILVMILSFLSIFIRKYIKLR
;
A
#
# COMPACT_ATOMS: atom_id res chain seq x y z
N MET A 1 1.15 -8.34 -22.13
CA MET A 1 0.88 -7.96 -20.72
C MET A 1 0.53 -6.50 -20.73
N GLY A 2 -0.49 -6.06 -20.01
CA GLY A 2 -0.92 -4.66 -20.01
C GLY A 2 -0.42 -3.88 -18.78
N TYR A 3 -0.25 -2.57 -18.93
CA TYR A 3 0.22 -1.67 -17.88
C TYR A 3 -0.76 -0.51 -17.68
N LEU A 4 -0.92 -0.05 -16.45
CA LEU A 4 -1.65 1.16 -16.09
C LEU A 4 -0.66 2.19 -15.57
N ILE A 5 -0.61 3.37 -16.19
CA ILE A 5 0.31 4.46 -15.83
C ILE A 5 -0.50 5.65 -15.32
N CYS A 6 -0.13 6.19 -14.16
CA CYS A 6 -0.76 7.38 -13.62
C CYS A 6 -0.20 8.65 -14.27
N GLU A 7 -1.09 9.46 -14.85
CA GLU A 7 -0.74 10.76 -15.44
C GLU A 7 -0.24 11.78 -14.40
N ASN A 8 -0.64 11.63 -13.14
CA ASN A 8 -0.34 12.59 -12.08
C ASN A 8 0.97 12.30 -11.34
N CYS A 9 1.21 11.04 -10.96
CA CYS A 9 2.41 10.67 -10.18
C CYS A 9 3.45 9.87 -10.98
N GLY A 10 3.15 9.47 -12.22
CA GLY A 10 4.03 8.64 -13.04
C GLY A 10 4.18 7.19 -12.54
N GLY A 11 3.46 6.79 -11.50
CA GLY A 11 3.46 5.41 -11.02
C GLY A 11 2.82 4.49 -12.06
N TYR A 12 3.34 3.26 -12.19
CA TYR A 12 2.78 2.26 -13.08
C TYR A 12 2.43 0.97 -12.33
N TYR A 13 1.48 0.22 -12.88
CA TYR A 13 1.03 -1.07 -12.40
C TYR A 13 0.94 -2.05 -13.57
N GLU A 14 1.46 -3.25 -13.41
CA GLU A 14 1.35 -4.33 -14.41
C GLU A 14 0.15 -5.21 -14.08
N LEU A 15 -0.76 -5.36 -15.03
CA LEU A 15 -1.96 -6.18 -14.90
C LEU A 15 -1.57 -7.66 -14.81
N GLN A 16 -2.10 -8.34 -13.81
CA GLN A 16 -1.93 -9.77 -13.64
C GLN A 16 -2.84 -10.55 -14.62
N PRO A 17 -2.55 -11.83 -14.88
CA PRO A 17 -3.40 -12.66 -15.71
C PRO A 17 -4.84 -12.72 -15.17
N GLY A 18 -5.80 -12.30 -16.00
CA GLY A 18 -7.22 -12.26 -15.65
C GLY A 18 -7.69 -10.95 -15.01
N GLU A 19 -6.81 -9.97 -14.81
CA GLU A 19 -7.18 -8.60 -14.45
C GLU A 19 -7.43 -7.77 -15.71
N TYR A 20 -8.44 -6.91 -15.67
CA TYR A 20 -8.82 -6.05 -16.78
C TYR A 20 -8.52 -4.59 -16.43
N PRO A 21 -8.03 -3.75 -17.38
CA PRO A 21 -7.74 -2.35 -17.11
C PRO A 21 -8.97 -1.56 -16.63
N GLU A 22 -10.17 -1.99 -17.02
CA GLU A 22 -11.43 -1.39 -16.62
C GLU A 22 -11.75 -1.56 -15.12
N ASP A 23 -11.15 -2.55 -14.44
CA ASP A 23 -11.32 -2.76 -13.00
C ASP A 23 -10.65 -1.64 -12.16
N PHE A 24 -9.86 -0.78 -12.80
CA PHE A 24 -9.05 0.25 -12.16
C PHE A 24 -9.45 1.66 -12.59
N GLU A 25 -10.35 2.30 -11.83
CA GLU A 25 -10.85 3.64 -12.17
C GLU A 25 -9.81 4.77 -12.03
N LYS A 26 -9.03 4.77 -10.93
CA LYS A 26 -8.09 5.86 -10.57
C LYS A 26 -6.88 5.35 -9.81
N CYS A 27 -5.79 6.11 -9.88
CA CYS A 27 -4.63 5.90 -9.03
C CYS A 27 -4.96 6.24 -7.56
N GLN A 28 -4.25 5.63 -6.61
CA GLN A 28 -4.37 5.93 -5.18
C GLN A 28 -4.06 7.41 -4.84
N CYS A 29 -3.34 8.13 -5.71
CA CYS A 29 -3.12 9.57 -5.58
C CYS A 29 -4.30 10.43 -6.08
N GLY A 30 -5.35 9.83 -6.63
CA GLY A 30 -6.49 10.49 -7.25
C GLY A 30 -6.32 10.83 -8.74
N GLY A 31 -5.14 10.56 -9.32
CA GLY A 31 -4.86 10.78 -10.74
C GLY A 31 -5.52 9.74 -11.66
N LYS A 32 -5.74 10.11 -12.92
CA LYS A 32 -6.23 9.20 -13.96
C LYS A 32 -5.16 8.17 -14.33
N LEU A 33 -5.60 6.96 -14.66
CA LEU A 33 -4.76 5.87 -15.14
C LEU A 33 -4.92 5.75 -16.66
N GLN A 34 -3.81 5.63 -17.37
CA GLN A 34 -3.76 5.30 -18.79
C GLN A 34 -3.32 3.86 -18.97
N TYR A 35 -4.07 3.09 -19.75
CA TYR A 35 -3.67 1.75 -20.16
C TYR A 35 -2.64 1.81 -21.30
N LYS A 36 -1.59 0.98 -21.22
CA LYS A 36 -0.62 0.74 -22.28
C LYS A 36 -0.38 -0.75 -22.43
N GLU A 37 -0.50 -1.25 -23.66
CA GLU A 37 -0.26 -2.66 -23.97
C GLU A 37 1.23 -3.02 -23.95
N ASN A 38 2.12 -2.05 -24.22
CA ASN A 38 3.55 -2.17 -24.04
C ASN A 38 4.13 -0.82 -23.56
N LEU A 39 5.15 -0.86 -22.70
CA LEU A 39 5.99 0.31 -22.43
C LEU A 39 6.93 0.53 -23.62
N GLU A 40 6.37 1.02 -24.74
CA GLU A 40 7.18 1.61 -25.79
C GLU A 40 7.82 2.87 -25.20
N PHE A 41 9.07 2.76 -24.80
CA PHE A 41 9.94 3.92 -24.64
C PHE A 41 10.16 4.46 -26.04
N GLU A 42 9.23 5.27 -26.50
CA GLU A 42 9.41 6.16 -27.63
C GLU A 42 10.54 7.12 -27.23
N THR A 43 11.77 6.71 -27.50
CA THR A 43 12.87 7.64 -27.60
C THR A 43 12.48 8.61 -28.70
N ALA A 44 12.00 9.79 -28.30
CA ALA A 44 11.94 10.96 -29.15
C ALA A 44 13.37 11.23 -29.63
N LEU A 45 13.73 10.58 -30.74
CA LEU A 45 14.89 10.95 -31.53
C LEU A 45 14.41 12.09 -32.42
N PRO A 46 14.86 13.34 -32.18
CA PRO A 46 14.67 14.39 -33.16
C PRO A 46 15.32 13.93 -34.47
N SER A 47 14.59 14.16 -35.56
CA SER A 47 15.03 13.97 -36.93
C SER A 47 16.46 14.45 -37.15
N ILE A 48 17.40 13.52 -37.31
CA ILE A 48 18.60 13.77 -38.11
C ILE A 48 18.37 13.06 -39.45
N GLU A 49 17.70 13.81 -40.31
CA GLU A 49 18.21 14.18 -41.64
C GLU A 49 19.03 13.12 -42.39
N SER A 50 18.39 12.60 -43.44
CA SER A 50 18.94 12.27 -44.76
C SER A 50 20.47 12.27 -44.99
N LEU A 51 20.91 11.23 -45.72
CA LEU A 51 22.25 10.89 -46.27
C LEU A 51 23.04 9.91 -45.37
N LYS A 52 23.50 8.71 -45.77
CA LYS A 52 23.75 8.07 -47.08
C LYS A 52 23.93 6.53 -46.89
N LYS A 53 23.43 5.77 -47.88
CA LYS A 53 23.81 4.45 -48.46
C LYS A 53 24.83 3.51 -47.75
N GLU A 54 24.33 2.29 -47.46
CA GLU A 54 24.78 0.93 -47.92
C GLU A 54 26.16 0.34 -47.49
N PRO A 55 26.43 -0.98 -47.65
CA PRO A 55 26.36 -2.00 -46.59
C PRO A 55 27.71 -2.74 -46.38
N ASP A 56 28.00 -3.27 -45.18
CA ASP A 56 28.99 -4.36 -45.07
C ASP A 56 29.01 -5.06 -43.71
N ASP A 57 29.45 -6.31 -43.77
CA ASP A 57 29.41 -7.42 -42.85
C ASP A 57 29.88 -7.21 -41.40
N SER A 58 29.20 -7.97 -40.53
CA SER A 58 29.75 -8.55 -39.29
C SER A 58 30.33 -7.58 -38.25
N LYS A 59 29.49 -7.21 -37.27
CA LYS A 59 29.94 -7.06 -35.89
C LYS A 59 28.82 -7.43 -34.93
N ILE A 60 29.00 -8.59 -34.30
CA ILE A 60 28.24 -9.05 -33.14
C ILE A 60 28.43 -7.98 -32.06
N ILE A 61 27.47 -7.06 -31.93
CA ILE A 61 27.37 -6.19 -30.76
C ILE A 61 26.48 -6.94 -29.79
N HIS A 62 27.12 -7.58 -28.80
CA HIS A 62 26.48 -7.96 -27.55
C HIS A 62 25.82 -6.71 -26.95
N LYS A 63 24.55 -6.46 -27.27
CA LYS A 63 23.72 -5.60 -26.44
C LYS A 63 23.30 -6.43 -25.25
N SER A 64 24.03 -6.23 -24.15
CA SER A 64 23.64 -6.61 -22.81
C SER A 64 22.15 -6.33 -22.60
N TYR A 65 21.37 -7.40 -22.48
CA TYR A 65 20.04 -7.34 -21.88
C TYR A 65 20.16 -6.64 -20.51
N PRO A 66 19.26 -5.71 -20.14
CA PRO A 66 19.19 -5.29 -18.77
C PRO A 66 18.81 -6.52 -17.94
N GLU A 67 19.71 -6.87 -17.03
CA GLU A 67 19.56 -7.98 -16.11
C GLU A 67 18.20 -7.93 -15.45
N LYS A 68 17.56 -9.11 -15.44
CA LYS A 68 16.40 -9.49 -14.65
C LYS A 68 16.66 -9.13 -13.17
N SER A 69 16.41 -7.88 -12.80
CA SER A 69 16.37 -7.47 -11.41
C SER A 69 14.96 -7.77 -10.91
N SER A 70 14.83 -8.98 -10.37
CA SER A 70 13.93 -9.28 -9.27
C SER A 70 14.23 -8.32 -8.11
N SER A 71 13.78 -7.09 -8.23
CA SER A 71 13.70 -6.15 -7.13
C SER A 71 12.51 -5.26 -7.40
N MET A 72 11.39 -5.69 -6.82
CA MET A 72 10.18 -4.93 -6.61
C MET A 72 10.57 -3.58 -5.97
N LYS A 73 10.84 -2.58 -6.80
CA LYS A 73 10.87 -1.19 -6.36
C LYS A 73 9.42 -0.80 -6.13
N LEU A 74 8.94 -1.10 -4.91
CA LEU A 74 7.82 -0.41 -4.30
C LEU A 74 8.26 1.04 -4.03
N SER A 75 8.52 1.78 -5.11
CA SER A 75 8.92 3.16 -5.01
C SER A 75 7.66 4.00 -4.93
N HIS A 76 7.60 4.74 -3.83
CA HIS A 76 6.68 5.83 -3.54
C HIS A 76 5.32 5.46 -2.91
N PHE A 77 5.40 4.85 -1.72
CA PHE A 77 4.35 5.00 -0.71
C PHE A 77 4.16 6.51 -0.41
N PRO A 78 2.98 7.11 -0.61
CA PRO A 78 2.80 8.55 -0.47
C PRO A 78 3.05 8.96 0.99
N SER A 79 3.85 10.02 1.22
CA SER A 79 4.32 10.48 2.54
C SER A 79 3.23 10.73 3.60
N SER A 80 1.96 10.73 3.21
CA SER A 80 0.79 10.98 4.06
C SER A 80 0.43 9.82 5.02
N TYR A 81 0.72 8.56 4.66
CA TYR A 81 0.41 7.43 5.54
C TYR A 81 1.28 7.36 6.80
N LYS A 82 2.47 7.97 6.77
CA LYS A 82 3.40 7.96 7.92
C LYS A 82 2.77 8.71 9.09
N THR A 83 2.12 9.83 8.83
CA THR A 83 1.36 10.59 9.84
C THR A 83 0.19 9.77 10.39
N LEU A 84 -0.48 8.99 9.54
CA LEU A 84 -1.59 8.12 9.93
C LEU A 84 -1.10 6.93 10.79
N ILE A 85 0.03 6.33 10.44
CA ILE A 85 0.67 5.26 11.23
C ILE A 85 1.13 5.79 12.59
N ILE A 86 1.76 6.98 12.63
CA ILE A 86 2.20 7.60 13.88
C ILE A 86 0.99 7.90 14.77
N GLY A 87 -0.08 8.44 14.21
CA GLY A 87 -1.34 8.67 14.93
C GLY A 87 -1.93 7.38 15.48
N PHE A 88 -1.99 6.33 14.67
CA PHE A 88 -2.50 5.02 15.10
C PHE A 88 -1.62 4.40 16.20
N ALA A 89 -0.30 4.48 16.08
CA ALA A 89 0.64 4.01 17.09
C ALA A 89 0.48 4.77 18.42
N ALA A 90 0.33 6.10 18.37
CA ALA A 90 0.10 6.93 19.55
C ALA A 90 -1.22 6.56 20.25
N VAL A 91 -2.29 6.36 19.49
CA VAL A 91 -3.59 5.90 20.02
C VAL A 91 -3.46 4.51 20.64
N MET A 92 -2.74 3.58 20.00
CA MET A 92 -2.53 2.24 20.55
C MET A 92 -1.72 2.24 21.84
N VAL A 93 -0.69 3.09 21.94
CA VAL A 93 0.08 3.27 23.18
C VAL A 93 -0.79 3.87 24.29
N LEU A 94 -1.65 4.84 23.98
CA LEU A 94 -2.59 5.43 24.93
C LEU A 94 -3.57 4.37 25.46
N LEU A 95 -4.16 3.58 24.56
CA LEU A 95 -5.08 2.50 24.92
C LEU A 95 -4.40 1.43 25.77
N PHE A 96 -3.17 1.06 25.44
CA PHE A 96 -2.39 0.12 26.23
C PHE A 96 -2.14 0.64 27.65
N LYS A 97 -1.74 1.91 27.79
CA LYS A 97 -1.58 2.54 29.11
C LYS A 97 -2.89 2.58 29.90
N LEU A 98 -4.01 2.90 29.24
CA LEU A 98 -5.34 2.88 29.86
C LEU A 98 -5.74 1.47 30.31
N HIS A 99 -5.42 0.45 29.51
CA HIS A 99 -5.68 -0.95 29.87
C HIS A 99 -4.84 -1.39 31.07
N VAL A 100 -3.55 -1.06 31.11
CA VAL A 100 -2.68 -1.34 32.25
C VAL A 100 -3.17 -0.63 33.52
N PHE A 101 -3.60 0.64 33.40
CA PHE A 101 -4.17 1.39 34.52
C PHE A 101 -5.48 0.79 35.03
N ASN A 102 -6.40 0.42 34.15
CA ASN A 102 -7.64 -0.27 34.52
C ASN A 102 -7.35 -1.64 35.16
N TYR A 103 -6.37 -2.39 34.65
CA TYR A 103 -5.93 -3.65 35.25
C TYR A 103 -5.33 -3.44 36.64
N LEU A 104 -4.55 -2.38 36.84
CA LEU A 104 -4.01 -2.01 38.15
C LEU A 104 -5.12 -1.62 39.13
N ILE A 105 -6.07 -0.78 38.72
CA ILE A 105 -7.25 -0.46 39.54
C ILE A 105 -8.02 -1.72 39.89
N PHE A 106 -8.22 -2.61 38.92
CA PHE A 106 -8.89 -3.88 39.15
C PHE A 106 -8.14 -4.77 40.15
N TYR A 107 -6.82 -4.85 40.04
CA TYR A 107 -5.98 -5.58 40.99
C TYR A 107 -6.10 -5.00 42.41
N LEU A 108 -6.09 -3.67 42.53
CA LEU A 108 -6.28 -2.98 43.80
C LEU A 108 -7.71 -3.14 44.34
N MET A 109 -8.72 -3.10 43.48
CA MET A 109 -10.13 -3.36 43.82
C MET A 109 -10.34 -4.81 44.26
N ARG A 110 -9.69 -5.79 43.64
CA ARG A 110 -9.68 -7.20 44.07
C ARG A 110 -9.04 -7.33 45.45
N TYR A 111 -7.99 -6.56 45.70
CA TYR A 111 -7.30 -6.54 46.99
C TYR A 111 -8.17 -5.92 48.10
N THR A 112 -8.94 -4.87 47.80
CA THR A 112 -9.77 -4.17 48.80
C THR A 112 -11.19 -4.71 48.91
N SER A 113 -11.72 -5.37 47.88
CA SER A 113 -13.11 -5.82 47.80
C SER A 113 -13.22 -7.20 47.15
N HIS A 114 -13.53 -8.20 47.96
CA HIS A 114 -13.51 -9.62 47.58
C HIS A 114 -14.64 -10.05 46.62
N SER A 115 -15.56 -9.15 46.22
CA SER A 115 -16.89 -9.60 45.76
C SER A 115 -17.19 -9.48 44.26
N PHE A 116 -16.35 -8.86 43.43
CA PHE A 116 -16.61 -8.82 41.98
C PHE A 116 -15.88 -9.95 41.22
N PRO A 117 -16.60 -10.81 40.49
CA PRO A 117 -16.00 -11.90 39.74
C PRO A 117 -15.22 -11.36 38.54
N THR A 118 -13.95 -11.75 38.48
CA THR A 118 -12.98 -11.34 37.46
C THR A 118 -13.43 -11.65 36.02
N SER A 119 -14.31 -12.64 35.87
CA SER A 119 -14.87 -13.10 34.60
C SER A 119 -15.75 -12.06 33.90
N THR A 120 -16.53 -11.26 34.62
CA THR A 120 -17.44 -10.29 34.00
C THR A 120 -16.68 -9.17 33.30
N TYR A 121 -15.56 -8.74 33.87
CA TYR A 121 -14.69 -7.72 33.31
C TYR A 121 -13.98 -8.20 32.04
N ILE A 122 -13.42 -9.42 32.06
CA ILE A 122 -12.75 -10.01 30.88
C ILE A 122 -13.73 -10.15 29.71
N ILE A 123 -14.97 -10.57 29.98
CA ILE A 123 -16.03 -10.67 28.97
C ILE A 123 -16.35 -9.28 28.39
N LEU A 124 -16.44 -8.24 29.22
CA LEU A 124 -16.72 -6.88 28.76
C LEU A 124 -15.60 -6.32 27.87
N VAL A 125 -14.33 -6.54 28.22
CA VAL A 125 -13.17 -6.14 27.40
C VAL A 125 -13.15 -6.88 26.05
N MET A 126 -13.49 -8.17 26.06
CA MET A 126 -13.63 -8.96 24.83
C MET A 126 -14.73 -8.40 23.93
N ILE A 127 -15.90 -8.09 24.47
CA ILE A 127 -17.03 -7.52 23.72
C ILE A 127 -16.65 -6.16 23.12
N LEU A 128 -16.03 -5.26 23.90
CA LEU A 128 -15.62 -3.94 23.40
C LEU A 128 -14.57 -4.05 22.28
N SER A 129 -13.66 -5.03 22.37
CA SER A 129 -12.67 -5.30 21.32
C SER A 129 -13.34 -5.74 20.02
N PHE A 130 -14.33 -6.64 20.09
CA PHE A 130 -15.12 -7.07 18.94
C PHE A 130 -15.94 -5.92 18.34
N LEU A 131 -16.57 -5.09 19.17
CA LEU A 131 -17.33 -3.92 18.71
C LEU A 131 -16.43 -2.93 17.95
N SER A 132 -15.19 -2.72 18.40
CA SER A 132 -14.25 -1.84 17.69
C SER A 132 -13.93 -2.32 16.27
N ILE A 133 -13.86 -3.64 16.05
CA ILE A 133 -13.63 -4.24 14.73
C ILE A 133 -14.86 -4.06 13.85
N PHE A 134 -16.06 -4.28 14.40
CA PHE A 134 -17.32 -4.07 13.71
C PHE A 134 -17.53 -2.61 13.31
N ILE A 135 -17.25 -1.66 14.20
CA ILE A 135 -17.37 -0.22 13.93
C ILE A 135 -16.41 0.19 12.79
N ARG A 136 -15.17 -0.31 12.78
CA ARG A 136 -14.23 -0.06 11.67
C ARG A 136 -14.72 -0.59 10.33
N LYS A 137 -15.33 -1.77 10.32
CA LYS A 137 -15.93 -2.35 9.13
C LYS A 137 -17.14 -1.54 8.67
N TYR A 138 -17.98 -1.09 9.59
CA TYR A 138 -19.19 -0.33 9.30
C TYR A 138 -18.91 1.09 8.78
N ILE A 139 -17.90 1.77 9.33
CA ILE A 139 -17.47 3.10 8.86
C ILE A 139 -16.87 3.02 7.43
N LYS A 140 -16.23 1.91 7.06
CA LYS A 140 -15.68 1.71 5.71
C LYS A 140 -16.75 1.43 4.64
N LEU A 141 -17.99 1.15 5.05
CA LEU A 141 -19.13 0.81 4.19
C LEU A 141 -20.06 2.01 3.91
N ARG A 142 -19.75 3.19 4.45
CA ARG A 142 -20.49 4.44 4.23
C ARG A 142 -19.57 5.48 3.61
#